data_AF-A0A1V5MAL1-F1
#
_entry.id   AF-A0A1V5MAL1-F1
#
_cell.length_a   1.000
_cell.length_b   1.000
_cell.length_c   1.000
_cell.angle_alpha   90.00
_cell.angle_beta   90.00
_cell.angle_gamma   90.00
#
_symmetry.space_group_name_H-M   'P 1'
#
loop_
_entity.id
_entity.type
_entity.pdbx_description
1 polymer ?
#
loop_
_entity_poly.entity_id
_entity_poly.type
_entity_poly.pdbx_seq_one_letter_code
_entity_poly.pdbx_strand_id
1 'polypeptide(L)'
;MKLARSRAAAAPANLLIRNSRDWSRLWQTQNTVQNLSLPLPPVDFKKQMVVAVPTRQESRAYQVLRAEEKEDRVIIYYRDVTTEKCDKDEAPPEPPYQVQVVNVRSRVEFQKAP
;
A
#
# COMPACT_ATOMS: atom_id res chain seq x y z
N MET A 1 -34.76 4.49 -14.12
CA MET A 1 -33.32 4.52 -13.81
C MET A 1 -33.14 4.27 -12.31
N LYS A 2 -32.63 3.09 -11.91
CA LYS A 2 -32.28 2.81 -10.51
C LYS A 2 -30.82 3.24 -10.30
N LEU A 3 -30.62 4.34 -9.57
CA LEU A 3 -29.30 4.72 -9.05
C LEU A 3 -28.92 3.66 -8.00
N ALA A 4 -28.12 2.68 -8.42
CA ALA A 4 -27.44 1.80 -7.47
C ALA A 4 -26.49 2.68 -6.67
N ARG A 5 -26.76 2.86 -5.37
CA ARG A 5 -25.76 3.31 -4.42
C ARG A 5 -24.65 2.26 -4.42
N SER A 6 -23.58 2.51 -5.16
CA SER A 6 -22.37 1.73 -5.10
C SER A 6 -21.96 1.65 -3.63
N ARG A 7 -22.07 0.47 -3.02
CA ARG A 7 -21.45 0.16 -1.74
C ARG A 7 -19.97 0.53 -1.93
N ALA A 8 -19.52 1.61 -1.30
CA ALA A 8 -18.11 1.93 -1.28
C ALA A 8 -17.40 0.71 -0.70
N ALA A 9 -16.68 -0.04 -1.54
CA ALA A 9 -15.82 -1.11 -1.05
C ALA A 9 -14.89 -0.45 -0.03
N ALA A 10 -14.83 -1.00 1.19
CA ALA A 10 -13.91 -0.51 2.21
C ALA A 10 -12.51 -0.37 1.59
N ALA A 11 -11.95 0.85 1.61
CA ALA A 11 -10.61 1.12 1.13
C ALA A 11 -9.61 0.29 1.95
N PRO A 12 -8.48 -0.11 1.37
CA PRO A 12 -7.43 -0.77 2.14
C PRO A 12 -6.97 0.14 3.28
N ALA A 13 -6.85 -0.41 4.48
CA ALA A 13 -6.23 0.31 5.59
C ALA A 13 -4.77 0.58 5.23
N ASN A 14 -4.29 1.79 5.48
CA ASN A 14 -2.92 2.19 5.16
C ASN A 14 -2.16 2.63 6.41
N LEU A 15 -0.86 2.38 6.39
CA LEU A 15 0.06 2.90 7.40
C LEU A 15 0.79 4.10 6.81
N LEU A 16 0.59 5.27 7.41
CA LEU A 16 1.36 6.48 7.08
C LEU A 16 2.56 6.57 8.01
N ILE A 17 3.73 6.30 7.46
CA ILE A 17 5.00 6.30 8.17
C ILE A 17 5.69 7.63 7.95
N ARG A 18 5.89 8.38 9.04
CA ARG A 18 6.45 9.75 9.01
C ARG A 18 7.79 9.86 9.74
N ASN A 19 8.39 8.75 10.15
CA ASN A 19 9.67 8.75 10.81
C ASN A 19 10.50 7.52 10.44
N SER A 20 11.81 7.64 10.64
CA SER A 20 12.78 6.60 10.27
C SER A 20 12.67 5.33 11.11
N ARG A 21 12.24 5.44 12.38
CA ARG A 21 12.09 4.29 13.28
C ARG A 21 11.01 3.34 12.78
N ASP A 22 9.83 3.88 12.48
CA ASP A 22 8.69 3.10 11.99
C ASP A 22 8.97 2.54 10.59
N TRP A 23 9.67 3.29 9.75
CA TRP A 23 10.11 2.81 8.44
C TRP A 23 11.07 1.64 8.53
N SER A 24 12.10 1.75 9.38
CA SER A 24 13.05 0.67 9.62
C SER A 24 12.35 -0.59 10.12
N ARG A 25 11.39 -0.44 11.05
CA ARG A 25 10.62 -1.56 11.59
C ARG A 25 9.78 -2.26 10.53
N LEU A 26 9.07 -1.51 9.68
CA LEU A 26 8.26 -2.09 8.60
C LEU A 26 9.15 -2.78 7.56
N TRP A 27 10.24 -2.12 7.14
CA TRP A 27 11.19 -2.65 6.16
C TRP A 27 11.84 -3.95 6.64
N GLN A 28 12.29 -4.00 7.90
CA GLN A 28 12.82 -5.22 8.51
C GLN A 28 11.79 -6.34 8.53
N THR A 29 10.56 -6.05 8.95
CA THR A 29 9.48 -7.05 8.99
C THR A 29 9.23 -7.66 7.61
N GLN A 30 9.15 -6.81 6.58
CA GLN A 30 8.94 -7.25 5.20
C GLN A 30 10.11 -8.07 4.66
N ASN A 31 11.35 -7.63 4.90
CA ASN A 31 12.56 -8.32 4.46
C ASN A 31 12.76 -9.67 5.16
N THR A 32 12.47 -9.76 6.46
CA THR A 32 12.51 -11.03 7.19
C THR A 32 11.48 -12.02 6.62
N VAL A 33 10.26 -11.57 6.32
CA VAL A 33 9.22 -12.41 5.71
C VAL A 33 9.65 -12.92 4.33
N GLN A 34 10.38 -12.11 3.57
CA GLN A 34 10.85 -12.49 2.24
C GLN A 34 12.22 -13.20 2.25
N ASN A 35 12.84 -13.38 3.42
CA ASN A 35 14.22 -13.83 3.56
C ASN A 35 15.22 -13.03 2.69
N LEU A 36 14.94 -11.72 2.53
CA LEU A 36 15.75 -10.78 1.78
C LEU A 36 16.56 -9.93 2.76
N SER A 37 17.80 -9.62 2.41
CA SER A 37 18.64 -8.69 3.17
C SER A 37 18.88 -7.42 2.35
N LEU A 38 17.81 -6.68 2.06
CA LEU A 38 17.90 -5.44 1.31
C LEU A 38 18.24 -4.25 2.24
N PRO A 39 19.12 -3.32 1.80
CA PRO A 39 19.42 -2.13 2.57
C PRO A 39 18.16 -1.27 2.75
N LEU A 40 18.03 -0.61 3.90
CA LEU A 40 16.93 0.30 4.19
C LEU A 40 16.97 1.49 3.20
N PRO A 41 15.90 1.72 2.40
CA PRO A 41 15.86 2.84 1.49
C PRO A 41 15.92 4.17 2.26
N PRO A 42 16.80 5.11 1.85
CA PRO A 42 16.86 6.41 2.48
C PRO A 42 15.59 7.21 2.13
N VAL A 43 14.92 7.74 3.16
CA VAL A 43 13.73 8.60 3.03
C VAL A 43 13.95 9.86 3.84
N ASP A 44 13.81 11.02 3.21
CA ASP A 44 13.87 12.31 3.92
C ASP A 44 12.52 12.62 4.55
N PHE A 45 12.31 12.17 5.79
CA PHE A 45 11.04 12.37 6.51
C PHE A 45 10.68 13.83 6.79
N LYS A 46 11.57 14.80 6.51
CA LYS A 46 11.21 16.23 6.56
C LYS A 46 10.42 16.66 5.33
N LYS A 47 10.55 15.95 4.22
CA LYS A 47 9.91 16.25 2.93
C LYS A 47 8.96 15.15 2.47
N GLN A 48 9.19 13.92 2.93
CA GLN A 48 8.54 12.72 2.44
C GLN A 48 7.89 11.94 3.60
N MET A 49 6.94 11.09 3.25
CA MET A 49 6.39 10.05 4.11
C MET A 49 6.24 8.77 3.30
N VAL A 50 6.16 7.63 3.98
CA VAL A 50 5.93 6.33 3.33
C VAL A 50 4.49 5.91 3.58
N VAL A 51 3.78 5.59 2.50
CA VAL A 51 2.47 4.96 2.53
C VAL A 51 2.69 3.46 2.34
N ALA A 52 2.37 2.67 3.36
CA ALA A 52 2.39 1.21 3.25
C ALA A 52 0.95 0.69 3.18
N VAL A 53 0.64 -0.04 2.11
CA VAL A 53 -0.67 -0.65 1.85
C VAL A 53 -0.52 -2.16 1.98
N PRO A 54 -1.26 -2.83 2.88
CA PRO A 54 -1.16 -4.26 3.05
C PRO A 54 -1.64 -4.97 1.78
N THR A 55 -0.90 -5.99 1.33
CA THR A 55 -1.31 -6.85 0.20
C THR A 55 -2.54 -7.67 0.53
N ARG A 56 -2.75 -7.98 1.82
CA ARG A 56 -3.94 -8.65 2.34
C ARG A 56 -4.46 -7.98 3.60
N GLN A 57 -5.77 -7.82 3.68
CA GLN A 57 -6.46 -7.35 4.88
C GLN A 57 -7.73 -8.16 5.06
N GLU A 58 -7.87 -8.82 6.22
CA GLU A 58 -8.96 -9.74 6.50
C GLU A 58 -9.10 -10.80 5.40
N SER A 59 -10.25 -10.86 4.73
CA SER A 59 -10.54 -11.77 3.61
C SER A 59 -10.33 -11.12 2.24
N ARG A 60 -9.68 -9.96 2.15
CA ARG A 60 -9.46 -9.23 0.91
C ARG A 60 -7.99 -9.13 0.54
N ALA A 61 -7.72 -9.15 -0.76
CA ALA A 61 -6.41 -8.93 -1.33
C ALA A 61 -6.43 -7.67 -2.21
N TYR A 62 -5.38 -6.86 -2.08
CA TYR A 62 -5.26 -5.59 -2.78
C TYR A 62 -3.93 -5.50 -3.53
N GLN A 63 -4.01 -5.05 -4.77
CA GLN A 63 -2.84 -4.72 -5.58
C GLN A 63 -2.78 -3.22 -5.80
N VAL A 64 -1.71 -2.58 -5.36
CA VAL A 64 -1.43 -1.17 -5.67
C VAL A 64 -0.91 -1.12 -7.10
N LEU A 65 -1.63 -0.44 -7.98
CA LEU A 65 -1.25 -0.33 -9.38
C LEU A 65 -0.29 0.84 -9.60
N ARG A 66 -0.59 1.99 -9.00
CA ARG A 66 0.20 3.21 -9.11
C ARG A 66 -0.17 4.23 -8.04
N ALA A 67 0.76 5.14 -7.76
CA ALA A 67 0.50 6.36 -7.03
C ALA A 67 0.54 7.55 -8.01
N GLU A 68 -0.42 8.47 -7.91
CA GLU A 68 -0.43 9.72 -8.67
C GLU A 68 -0.39 10.88 -7.68
N GLU A 69 0.69 11.65 -7.73
CA GLU A 69 0.84 12.84 -6.90
C GLU A 69 0.23 14.06 -7.60
N LYS A 70 -0.61 14.77 -6.86
CA LYS A 70 -1.23 16.06 -7.20
C LYS A 70 -0.78 17.09 -6.17
N GLU A 71 -1.02 18.38 -6.46
CA GLU A 71 -0.49 19.50 -5.67
C GLU A 71 -0.73 19.38 -4.15
N ASP A 72 -1.88 18.85 -3.73
CA ASP A 72 -2.28 18.75 -2.31
C ASP A 72 -2.57 17.31 -1.84
N ARG A 73 -2.46 16.32 -2.74
CA ARG A 73 -2.85 14.93 -2.45
C ARG A 73 -2.11 13.91 -3.30
N VAL A 74 -1.97 12.70 -2.77
CA VAL A 74 -1.56 11.51 -3.53
C VAL A 74 -2.71 10.55 -3.62
N ILE A 75 -3.04 10.14 -4.84
CA ILE A 75 -4.05 9.14 -5.14
C ILE A 75 -3.36 7.80 -5.34
N ILE A 76 -3.61 6.85 -4.45
CA ILE A 76 -3.17 5.47 -4.58
C ILE A 76 -4.25 4.71 -5.33
N TYR A 77 -3.95 4.33 -6.56
CA TYR A 77 -4.82 3.49 -7.36
C TYR A 77 -4.58 2.02 -6.99
N TYR A 78 -5.65 1.34 -6.63
CA TYR A 78 -5.59 -0.07 -6.25
C TYR A 78 -6.66 -0.90 -6.96
N ARG A 79 -6.38 -2.20 -7.11
CA ARG A 79 -7.33 -3.22 -7.54
C ARG A 79 -7.62 -4.16 -6.38
N ASP A 80 -8.89 -4.54 -6.24
CA ASP A 80 -9.31 -5.64 -5.37
C ASP A 80 -9.16 -6.94 -6.15
N VAL A 81 -8.22 -7.78 -5.75
CA VAL A 81 -7.86 -9.04 -6.41
C VAL A 81 -8.34 -10.25 -5.61
N THR A 82 -9.28 -10.06 -4.67
CA THR A 82 -9.77 -11.11 -3.75
C THR A 82 -10.34 -12.34 -4.47
N THR A 83 -10.96 -12.15 -5.64
CA THR A 83 -11.59 -13.22 -6.42
C THR A 83 -10.67 -13.87 -7.45
N GLU A 84 -9.57 -13.21 -7.79
CA GLU A 84 -8.50 -13.85 -8.54
C GLU A 84 -7.85 -14.81 -7.53
N LYS A 85 -8.02 -16.11 -7.76
CA LYS A 85 -7.46 -17.15 -6.91
C LYS A 85 -6.04 -16.75 -6.56
N CYS A 86 -5.81 -16.39 -5.30
CA CYS A 86 -4.50 -16.53 -4.72
C CYS A 86 -4.24 -18.04 -4.72
N ASP A 87 -3.78 -18.58 -5.83
CA ASP A 87 -3.22 -19.92 -5.88
C ASP A 87 -2.13 -19.92 -4.82
N LYS A 88 -2.44 -20.62 -3.72
CA LYS A 88 -1.61 -20.67 -2.50
C LYS A 88 -0.37 -21.52 -2.69
N ASP A 89 -0.20 -22.07 -3.88
CA ASP A 89 0.86 -22.98 -4.24
C ASP A 89 1.77 -22.25 -5.22
N GLU A 90 3.01 -22.01 -4.82
CA GLU A 90 4.14 -21.70 -5.70
C GLU A 90 4.39 -20.23 -6.11
N ALA A 91 3.77 -19.24 -5.48
CA ALA A 91 4.26 -17.87 -5.55
C ALA A 91 5.26 -17.59 -4.41
N PRO A 92 6.42 -16.94 -4.66
CA PRO A 92 7.28 -16.44 -3.59
C PRO A 92 6.46 -15.57 -2.63
N PRO A 93 6.81 -15.50 -1.33
CA PRO A 93 6.06 -14.70 -0.38
C PRO A 93 5.99 -13.24 -0.86
N GLU A 94 4.81 -12.84 -1.33
CA GLU A 94 4.55 -11.44 -1.68
C GLU A 94 4.84 -10.58 -0.45
N PRO A 95 5.37 -9.37 -0.65
CA PRO A 95 5.64 -8.50 0.48
C PRO A 95 4.32 -8.24 1.23
N PRO A 96 4.30 -8.28 2.56
CA PRO A 96 3.09 -8.01 3.33
C PRO A 96 2.54 -6.60 3.07
N TYR A 97 3.39 -5.68 2.59
CA TYR A 97 3.02 -4.32 2.22
C TYR A 97 3.58 -3.91 0.86
N GLN A 98 2.76 -3.19 0.09
CA GLN A 98 3.18 -2.38 -1.04
C GLN A 98 3.44 -0.96 -0.55
N VAL A 99 4.67 -0.49 -0.71
CA VAL A 99 5.15 0.79 -0.17
C VAL A 99 5.26 1.85 -1.27
N GLN A 100 4.87 3.09 -0.96
CA GLN A 100 5.00 4.25 -1.84
C GLN A 100 5.57 5.42 -1.04
N VAL A 101 6.61 6.07 -1.56
CA VAL A 101 7.18 7.30 -0.96
C VAL A 101 6.48 8.51 -1.58
N VAL A 102 5.93 9.38 -0.75
CA VAL A 102 5.12 10.52 -1.17
C VAL A 102 5.50 11.78 -0.39
N ASN A 103 5.11 12.97 -0.84
CA ASN A 103 5.37 14.20 -0.09
C ASN A 103 4.60 14.25 1.24
N VAL A 104 5.26 14.72 2.30
CA VAL A 104 4.70 14.80 3.68
C VAL A 104 3.49 15.73 3.80
N ARG A 105 3.34 16.70 2.88
CA ARG A 105 2.23 17.67 2.87
C ARG A 105 0.98 17.15 2.15
N SER A 106 1.12 16.08 1.37
CA SER A 106 0.04 15.56 0.54
C SER A 106 -0.94 14.72 1.37
N ARG A 107 -2.24 14.95 1.20
CA ARG A 107 -3.28 14.05 1.73
C ARG A 107 -3.28 12.75 0.93
N VAL A 108 -3.44 11.60 1.58
CA VAL A 108 -3.47 10.31 0.87
C VAL A 108 -4.91 9.88 0.64
N GLU A 109 -5.25 9.63 -0.61
CA GLU A 109 -6.56 9.15 -1.05
C GLU A 109 -6.41 7.79 -1.74
N PHE A 110 -7.41 6.93 -1.57
CA PHE A 110 -7.45 5.62 -2.23
C PHE A 110 -8.54 5.62 -3.27
N GLN A 111 -8.18 5.26 -4.50
CA GLN A 111 -9.12 5.16 -5.60
C GLN A 111 -9.06 3.75 -6.17
N LYS A 112 -10.20 3.07 -6.18
CA LYS A 112 -10.31 1.79 -6.89
C LYS A 112 -10.13 2.07 -8.38
N ALA A 113 -9.17 1.38 -9.00
CA ALA A 113 -9.00 1.44 -10.44
C ALA A 113 -10.24 0.88 -11.15
N PRO A 114 -10.61 1.44 -12.31
CA PRO A 114 -11.74 0.95 -13.11
C PRO A 114 -11.54 -0.50 -13.57
#